data_AF-A0A2P5ABS3-F1
#
_entry.id   AF-A0A2P5ABS3-F1
#
_cell.length_a   1.000
_cell.length_b   1.000
_cell.length_c   1.000
_cell.angle_alpha   90.00
_cell.angle_beta   90.00
_cell.angle_gamma   90.00
#
_symmetry.space_group_name_H-M   'P 1'
#
loop_
_entity.id
_entity.type
_entity.pdbx_description
1 polymer ?
#
loop_
_entity_poly.entity_id
_entity_poly.type
_entity_poly.pdbx_seq_one_letter_code
_entity_poly.pdbx_strand_id
1 'polypeptide(L)' 'MEEAFKPSIEHQIRLNPVMKEVVRAEVLKLLNAGIIYVISDSSWVSSVQVVSKNGRMT' A
#
# COMPACT_ATOMS: atom_id res chain seq x y z
N MET A 1 -22.53 -4.50 11.22
CA MET A 1 -21.83 -4.85 9.97
C MET A 1 -20.96 -6.04 10.31
N GLU A 2 -21.43 -7.23 9.91
CA GLU A 2 -20.87 -8.60 10.05
C GLU A 2 -19.77 -8.83 11.12
N GLU A 3 -20.23 -9.24 12.31
CA GLU A 3 -19.48 -9.48 13.55
C GLU A 3 -18.67 -10.81 13.56
N ALA A 4 -18.04 -11.19 12.45
CA ALA A 4 -17.25 -12.44 12.42
C ALA A 4 -16.15 -12.55 11.33
N PHE A 5 -15.81 -11.48 10.61
CA PHE A 5 -14.69 -11.59 9.68
C PHE A 5 -13.37 -11.50 10.46
N LYS A 6 -12.73 -12.66 10.68
CA LYS A 6 -11.35 -12.68 11.18
C LYS A 6 -10.47 -11.96 10.14
N PRO A 7 -9.78 -10.87 10.50
CA PRO A 7 -8.89 -10.20 9.57
C PRO A 7 -7.81 -11.21 9.14
N SER A 8 -7.85 -11.62 7.88
CA SER A 8 -6.77 -12.41 7.29
C SER A 8 -5.59 -11.47 7.09
N ILE A 9 -4.58 -11.59 7.96
CA ILE A 9 -3.32 -10.87 7.81
C ILE A 9 -2.56 -11.56 6.69
N GLU A 10 -2.71 -11.06 5.47
CA GLU A 10 -1.86 -11.50 4.37
C GLU A 10 -0.45 -10.99 4.59
N HIS A 11 0.54 -11.86 4.38
CA HIS A 11 1.93 -11.47 4.46
C HIS A 11 2.23 -10.45 3.35
N GLN A 12 2.73 -9.28 3.72
CA GLN A 12 3.06 -8.24 2.75
C GLN A 12 4.09 -8.77 1.74
N ILE A 13 3.92 -8.42 0.47
CA ILE A 13 4.86 -8.78 -0.59
C ILE A 13 6.23 -8.18 -0.28
N ARG A 14 7.30 -8.98 -0.36
CA ARG A 14 8.67 -8.47 -0.23
C ARG A 14 9.01 -7.65 -1.47
N LEU A 15 9.06 -6.33 -1.31
CA LEU A 15 9.48 -5.41 -2.36
C LEU A 15 11.01 -5.29 -2.41
N ASN A 16 11.55 -5.08 -3.61
CA ASN A 16 12.97 -4.74 -3.80
C ASN A 16 13.29 -3.41 -3.06
N PRO A 17 14.48 -3.23 -2.45
CA PRO A 17 14.80 -2.02 -1.69
C PRO A 17 14.60 -0.72 -2.50
N VAL A 18 14.98 -0.70 -3.77
CA VAL A 18 14.78 0.44 -4.68
C VAL A 18 13.29 0.77 -4.84
N MET A 19 12.45 -0.26 -5.01
CA MET A 19 11.00 -0.07 -5.13
C MET A 19 10.39 0.43 -3.82
N LYS A 20 10.93 0.02 -2.68
CA LYS A 20 10.47 0.47 -1.36
C LYS A 20 10.67 1.98 -1.18
N GLU A 21 11.77 2.53 -1.68
CA GLU A 21 12.00 3.99 -1.63
C GLU A 21 11.03 4.76 -2.54
N VAL A 22 10.81 4.28 -3.77
CA VAL A 22 9.85 4.88 -4.71
C VAL A 22 8.44 4.89 -4.12
N VAL A 23 8.00 3.74 -3.59
CA VAL A 23 6.66 3.59 -3.00
C VAL A 23 6.49 4.51 -1.79
N ARG A 24 7.50 4.61 -0.93
CA ARG A 24 7.47 5.55 0.21
C ARG A 24 7.31 6.99 -0.24
N ALA A 25 8.02 7.40 -1.28
CA ALA A 25 7.90 8.76 -1.82
C ALA A 25 6.51 9.02 -2.43
N GLU A 26 5.93 8.04 -3.14
CA GLU A 26 4.57 8.15 -3.67
C GLU A 26 3.50 8.18 -2.55
N VAL A 27 3.60 7.31 -1.56
CA VAL A 27 2.70 7.31 -0.39
C VAL A 27 2.74 8.66 0.32
N LEU A 28 3.93 9.25 0.51
CA LEU A 28 4.06 10.57 1.13
C LEU A 28 3.41 11.68 0.28
N LYS A 29 3.52 11.61 -1.05
CA LYS A 29 2.83 12.54 -1.96
C LYS A 29 1.31 12.43 -1.83
N LEU A 30 0.78 11.21 -1.74
CA LEU A 30 -0.67 10.96 -1.58
C LEU A 30 -1.17 11.41 -0.21
N LEU A 31 -0.37 11.21 0.85
CA LEU A 31 -0.65 11.74 2.20
C LEU A 31 -0.72 13.27 2.19
N ASN A 32 0.27 13.93 1.60
CA ASN A 32 0.31 15.39 1.50
C ASN A 32 -0.82 15.95 0.62
N ALA A 33 -1.26 15.20 -0.39
CA ALA A 33 -2.42 15.55 -1.21
C ALA A 33 -3.77 15.32 -0.48
N GLY A 34 -3.77 14.71 0.71
CA GLY A 34 -4.99 14.38 1.45
C GLY A 34 -5.82 13.25 0.83
N ILE A 35 -5.23 12.47 -0.10
CA ILE A 35 -5.91 11.36 -0.78
C ILE A 35 -5.99 10.14 0.13
N ILE A 36 -4.95 9.92 0.94
CA ILE A 36 -4.89 8.83 1.93
C ILE A 36 -4.65 9.40 3.33
N TYR A 37 -5.03 8.62 4.35
CA TYR A 37 -4.80 8.93 5.77
C TYR A 37 -4.19 7.73 6.48
N VAL A 38 -3.48 7.99 7.58
CA VAL A 38 -2.85 6.94 8.38
C VAL A 38 -3.89 6.32 9.31
N ILE A 39 -4.05 5.00 9.25
CA ILE A 39 -4.86 4.23 10.18
C ILE A 39 -3.91 3.57 11.17
N SER A 40 -4.01 3.90 12.45
CA SER A 40 -3.06 3.41 13.48
C SER A 40 -3.58 2.17 14.21
N ASP A 41 -4.90 1.97 14.26
CA ASP A 41 -5.58 1.02 15.14
C ASP A 41 -6.23 -0.17 14.42
N SER A 42 -6.13 -0.27 13.08
CA SER A 42 -6.75 -1.39 12.37
C SER A 42 -5.90 -2.66 12.45
N SER A 43 -6.53 -3.76 12.87
CA SER A 43 -5.98 -5.14 12.75
C SER A 43 -5.87 -5.64 11.30
N TRP A 44 -6.28 -4.83 10.33
CA TRP A 44 -6.34 -5.16 8.91
C TRP A 44 -5.04 -4.74 8.23
N VAL A 45 -4.44 -5.68 7.50
CA VAL A 45 -3.30 -5.40 6.62
C VAL A 45 -3.78 -5.55 5.19
N SER A 46 -3.69 -4.46 4.42
CA SER A 46 -3.90 -4.52 2.97
C SER A 46 -2.57 -4.77 2.27
N SER A 47 -2.52 -5.78 1.40
CA SER A 47 -1.32 -6.05 0.61
C SER A 47 -1.11 -4.94 -0.42
N VAL A 48 0.07 -4.32 -0.42
CA VAL A 48 0.41 -3.27 -1.39
C VAL A 48 1.10 -3.92 -2.59
N GLN A 49 0.43 -3.90 -3.74
CA GLN A 49 1.02 -4.33 -5.00
C GLN A 49 1.57 -3.13 -5.76
N VAL A 50 2.84 -3.24 -6.18
CA VAL A 50 3.54 -2.19 -6.91
C VAL A 50 3.85 -2.72 -8.28
N VAL A 51 3.21 -2.16 -9.29
CA VAL A 51 3.44 -2.50 -10.69
C VAL A 51 4.17 -1.34 -11.32
N SER A 52 5.40 -1.59 -11.80
CA SER A 52 6.07 -0.63 -12.66
C SER A 52 5.19 -0.46 -13.90
N LYS A 53 4.76 0.77 -14.16
CA LYS A 53 4.07 1.07 -15.40
C LYS A 53 5.13 1.11 -16.49
N ASN A 54 5.31 -0.02 -17.17
CA ASN A 54 6.22 -0.12 -18.31
C ASN A 54 5.78 0.93 -19.34
N GLY A 55 6.57 1.98 -19.49
CA GLY A 55 6.31 3.10 -20.39
C GLY A 55 6.47 2.68 -21.85
N ARG A 56 5.52 1.91 -22.37
CA ARG A 56 5.30 1.81 -23.81
C ARG A 56 4.13 2.73 -24.17
N MET A 57 4.39 4.03 -24.10
CA MET A 57 3.66 5.01 -24.90
C MET A 57 4.40 5.08 -26.23
N THR A 58 3.93 4.28 -27.20
CA THR A 58 4.21 4.53 -28.62
C THR A 58 3.57 5.84 -29.05
#